data_AF-A0AAD9IHX5-F1
#
_entry.id   AF-A0AAD9IHX5-F1
#
_cell.length_a   1.000
_cell.length_b   1.000
_cell.length_c   1.000
_cell.angle_alpha   90.00
_cell.angle_beta   90.00
_cell.angle_gamma   90.00
#
_symmetry.space_group_name_H-M   'P 1'
#
loop_
_entity.id
_entity.type
_entity.pdbx_description
1 polymer ?
#
loop_
_entity_poly.entity_id
_entity_poly.type
_entity_poly.pdbx_seq_one_letter_code
_entity_poly.pdbx_strand_id
1 'polypeptide(L)'
;MFCKALAVGLGFGVAAVAGVAVGVLFSANALTIAAATRQRAKPALCEADLEEDAEGRILNWRSALRVIQQRGITPSLRERLWPILLGVFSPLSTSAEREAELRRLHARGAARRGGDGRGAAAAAFAEAHRIVVLDALRSDMRSCDRAFDPGADLECVPLAGFAEEDEEEGLLSDLMLVRHGAAEAAPESASPAPGAAPADYDGLWCSAQTRDALGALSPRHRLHVPRTLRLIRVLSAYAVHDPETGYCQGMADLASVVVQLVRDEALAFACFERVMRSARANFRHDERGIRQQLARLAAIVADTEQELYARLAALGAADCMFAYRMVVVLLRRELPLEEVLLVWEAAWAHAAARPGAADGVPLAPPPGLPRKPSPPAPDAEPPDFVLQFIAAAIRGQKREILTQCHGTDDVLRLFSRVQIDFWVTFVQAQKQYKAYSTGPSSLRAVS
;
A
#
# COMPACT_ATOMS: atom_id res chain seq x y z
N MET A 1 55.99 28.37 70.88
CA MET A 1 54.70 27.67 71.02
C MET A 1 53.57 28.68 70.86
N PHE A 2 53.15 28.96 69.63
CA PHE A 2 52.00 29.81 69.34
C PHE A 2 50.97 28.94 68.61
N CYS A 3 49.90 28.57 69.32
CA CYS A 3 48.85 27.70 68.83
C CYS A 3 47.65 28.49 68.31
N LYS A 4 47.33 28.26 67.04
CA LYS A 4 46.00 28.02 66.43
C LYS A 4 44.77 28.74 67.02
N ALA A 5 44.21 29.65 66.22
CA ALA A 5 42.77 29.75 65.97
C ALA A 5 42.54 30.43 64.61
N LEU A 6 42.21 29.63 63.59
CA LEU A 6 41.85 30.10 62.25
C LEU A 6 40.34 30.33 62.22
N ALA A 7 39.95 31.58 61.96
CA ALA A 7 38.56 32.00 61.79
C ALA A 7 38.01 31.50 60.44
N VAL A 8 36.91 30.74 60.49
CA VAL A 8 36.10 30.38 59.33
C VAL A 8 35.08 31.50 59.11
N GLY A 9 35.27 32.29 58.06
CA GLY A 9 34.30 33.27 57.60
C GLY A 9 33.17 32.60 56.82
N LEU A 10 31.92 32.88 57.21
CA LEU A 10 30.72 32.52 56.46
C LEU A 10 30.74 33.22 55.09
N GLY A 11 30.85 32.44 54.02
CA GLY A 11 30.52 32.88 52.67
C GLY A 11 29.01 32.76 52.42
N PHE A 12 28.30 33.88 52.35
CA PHE A 12 27.02 33.97 51.65
C PHE A 12 27.30 34.15 50.15
N GLY A 13 27.62 33.03 49.49
CA GLY A 13 27.67 32.95 48.03
C GLY A 13 26.28 32.61 47.50
N VAL A 14 25.79 33.44 46.59
CA VAL A 14 24.53 33.29 45.86
C VAL A 14 24.54 31.96 45.10
N ALA A 15 23.98 30.92 45.71
CA ALA A 15 23.66 29.65 45.08
C ALA A 15 22.16 29.62 44.75
N ALA A 16 21.75 30.40 43.75
CA ALA A 16 20.43 30.30 43.16
C ALA A 16 20.51 30.82 41.72
N VAL A 17 19.87 30.08 40.81
CA VAL A 17 19.78 30.31 39.37
C VAL A 17 20.96 29.79 38.53
N ALA A 18 21.30 28.50 38.67
CA ALA A 18 21.92 27.70 37.61
C ALA A 18 21.09 26.45 37.29
N GLY A 19 19.76 26.56 37.36
CA GLY A 19 18.83 25.43 37.28
C GLY A 19 17.64 25.57 36.33
N VAL A 20 17.60 26.60 35.46
CA VAL A 20 16.43 26.82 34.57
C VAL A 20 16.80 26.96 33.07
N ALA A 21 18.07 26.86 32.69
CA ALA A 21 18.48 26.95 31.28
C ALA A 21 18.64 25.59 30.56
N VAL A 22 17.88 24.57 30.96
CA VAL A 22 17.60 23.38 30.10
C VAL A 22 16.20 23.53 29.46
N GLY A 23 15.74 24.76 29.35
CA GLY A 23 14.49 25.14 28.72
C GLY A 23 14.57 25.07 27.20
N VAL A 24 14.18 23.93 26.64
CA VAL A 24 13.39 23.84 25.40
C VAL A 24 14.00 24.54 24.18
N LEU A 25 15.03 23.92 23.60
CA LEU A 25 15.18 23.89 22.15
C LEU A 25 14.85 22.47 21.68
N PHE A 26 13.60 22.03 21.90
CA PHE A 26 13.08 20.91 21.14
C PHE A 26 12.91 21.42 19.71
N SER A 27 13.91 21.15 18.86
CA SER A 27 13.76 21.37 17.42
C SER A 27 12.49 20.66 16.94
N ALA A 28 11.83 21.16 15.90
CA ALA A 28 10.60 20.57 15.34
C ALA A 28 10.73 19.05 15.07
N ASN A 29 11.96 18.58 14.80
CA ASN A 29 12.31 17.16 14.70
C ASN A 29 12.11 16.39 16.01
N ALA A 30 12.59 16.90 17.15
CA ALA A 30 12.46 16.22 18.43
C ALA A 30 10.98 16.07 18.87
N LEU A 31 10.16 17.09 18.60
CA LEU A 31 8.70 16.99 18.83
C LEU A 31 8.04 15.95 17.92
N THR A 32 8.48 15.85 16.67
CA THR A 32 7.94 14.87 15.72
C THR A 32 8.35 13.45 16.09
N ILE A 33 9.60 13.24 16.51
CA ILE A 33 10.07 11.94 17.04
C ILE A 33 9.28 11.55 18.30
N ALA A 34 9.08 12.46 19.24
CA ALA A 34 8.30 12.19 20.45
C ALA A 34 6.84 11.82 20.11
N ALA A 35 6.24 12.52 19.14
CA ALA A 35 4.90 12.21 18.64
C ALA A 35 4.85 10.84 17.94
N ALA A 36 5.85 10.50 17.13
CA ALA A 36 6.00 9.20 16.46
C ALA A 36 6.10 8.06 17.48
N THR A 37 6.95 8.18 18.50
CA THR A 37 7.08 7.20 19.58
C THR A 37 5.75 7.02 20.33
N ARG A 38 5.07 8.13 20.64
CA ARG A 38 3.76 8.08 21.33
C ARG A 38 2.68 7.47 20.44
N GLN A 39 2.74 7.68 19.13
CA GLN A 39 1.79 7.11 18.19
C GLN A 39 1.98 5.61 18.03
N ARG A 40 3.23 5.17 17.86
CA ARG A 40 3.62 3.75 17.80
C ARG A 40 3.18 2.94 19.01
N ALA A 41 3.21 3.56 20.20
CA ALA A 41 2.84 2.89 21.45
C ALA A 41 1.33 2.69 21.64
N LYS A 42 0.47 3.36 20.86
CA LYS A 42 -0.98 3.22 21.01
C LYS A 42 -1.48 1.98 20.27
N PRO A 43 -2.40 1.21 20.86
CA PRO A 43 -2.94 0.01 20.23
C PRO A 43 -3.77 0.36 18.99
N ALA A 44 -3.69 -0.50 17.97
CA ALA A 44 -4.54 -0.46 16.78
C ALA A 44 -6.01 -0.75 17.15
N LEU A 45 -6.94 -0.47 16.22
CA LEU A 45 -8.36 -0.78 16.42
C LEU A 45 -8.55 -2.29 16.64
N CYS A 46 -9.18 -2.65 17.75
CA CYS A 46 -9.50 -4.03 18.08
C CYS A 46 -11.02 -4.26 18.17
N GLU A 47 -11.43 -5.53 18.33
CA GLU A 47 -12.85 -5.91 18.43
C GLU A 47 -13.57 -5.17 19.56
N ALA A 48 -12.90 -4.95 20.69
CA ALA A 48 -13.48 -4.28 21.87
C ALA A 48 -13.76 -2.78 21.65
N ASP A 49 -13.16 -2.16 20.63
CA ASP A 49 -13.41 -0.77 20.28
C ASP A 49 -14.66 -0.58 19.40
N LEU A 50 -15.22 -1.67 18.86
CA LEU A 50 -16.40 -1.65 17.98
C LEU A 50 -17.68 -1.78 18.80
N GLU A 51 -18.60 -0.83 18.61
CA GLU A 51 -19.94 -0.90 19.17
C GLU A 51 -20.90 -1.43 18.11
N GLU A 52 -21.44 -2.61 18.36
CA GLU A 52 -22.34 -3.32 17.44
C GLU A 52 -23.71 -3.58 18.05
N ASP A 53 -24.75 -3.53 17.23
CA ASP A 53 -26.09 -3.99 17.62
C ASP A 53 -26.22 -5.52 17.51
N ALA A 54 -27.37 -6.05 17.93
CA ALA A 54 -27.65 -7.49 17.88
C ALA A 54 -27.68 -8.04 16.44
N GLU A 55 -27.93 -7.17 15.46
CA GLU A 55 -27.97 -7.48 14.04
C GLU A 55 -26.59 -7.35 13.36
N GLY A 56 -25.55 -6.91 14.08
CA GLY A 56 -24.17 -6.79 13.62
C GLY A 56 -23.85 -5.51 12.84
N ARG A 57 -24.60 -4.42 13.02
CA ARG A 57 -24.31 -3.09 12.45
C ARG A 57 -23.31 -2.36 13.33
N ILE A 58 -22.35 -1.66 12.70
CA ILE A 58 -21.33 -0.90 13.44
C ILE A 58 -21.86 0.51 13.72
N LEU A 59 -22.21 0.78 14.97
CA LEU A 59 -22.84 2.04 15.40
C LEU A 59 -21.82 3.19 15.50
N ASN A 60 -20.60 2.88 15.95
CA ASN A 60 -19.55 3.87 16.19
C ASN A 60 -18.55 4.02 15.01
N TRP A 61 -18.97 3.74 13.77
CA TRP A 61 -18.09 3.70 12.59
C TRP A 61 -17.25 4.99 12.40
N ARG A 62 -17.82 6.18 12.60
CA ARG A 62 -17.07 7.45 12.51
C ARG A 62 -15.98 7.59 13.57
N SER A 63 -16.17 6.99 14.74
CA SER A 63 -15.15 6.92 15.79
C SER A 63 -14.09 5.89 15.43
N ALA A 64 -14.49 4.70 14.94
CA ALA A 64 -13.57 3.68 14.46
C ALA A 64 -12.66 4.20 13.34
N LEU A 65 -13.20 4.92 12.35
CA LEU A 65 -12.42 5.53 11.28
C LEU A 65 -11.32 6.47 11.80
N ARG A 66 -11.58 7.25 12.86
CA ARG A 66 -10.56 8.12 13.48
C ARG A 66 -9.44 7.33 14.14
N VAL A 67 -9.74 6.15 14.67
CA VAL A 67 -8.72 5.23 15.21
C VAL A 67 -7.91 4.61 14.07
N ILE A 68 -8.57 4.14 13.01
CA ILE A 68 -7.93 3.52 11.84
C ILE A 68 -6.97 4.50 11.16
N GLN A 69 -7.40 5.76 10.93
CA GLN A 69 -6.55 6.84 10.39
C GLN A 69 -5.25 7.03 11.17
N GLN A 70 -5.29 6.74 12.47
CA GLN A 70 -4.19 6.98 13.39
C GLN A 70 -3.31 5.77 13.64
N ARG A 71 -3.90 4.57 13.72
CA ARG A 71 -3.26 3.41 14.34
C ARG A 71 -3.49 2.11 13.56
N GLY A 72 -4.24 2.16 12.46
CA GLY A 72 -4.60 0.98 11.67
C GLY A 72 -5.52 0.02 12.42
N ILE A 73 -5.58 -1.21 11.90
CA ILE A 73 -6.46 -2.30 12.35
C ILE A 73 -5.59 -3.48 12.82
N THR A 74 -6.01 -4.18 13.87
CA THR A 74 -5.35 -5.42 14.31
C THR A 74 -5.44 -6.52 13.24
N PRO A 75 -4.44 -7.41 13.09
CA PRO A 75 -4.42 -8.42 12.04
C PRO A 75 -5.69 -9.30 11.97
N SER A 76 -6.21 -9.72 13.12
CA SER A 76 -7.42 -10.56 13.22
C SER A 76 -8.69 -9.88 12.71
N LEU A 77 -8.74 -8.55 12.75
CA LEU A 77 -9.92 -7.77 12.42
C LEU A 77 -9.94 -7.30 10.95
N ARG A 78 -8.80 -7.39 10.24
CA ARG A 78 -8.67 -6.92 8.85
C ARG A 78 -9.60 -7.64 7.89
N GLU A 79 -9.69 -8.97 7.98
CA GLU A 79 -10.56 -9.76 7.08
C GLU A 79 -12.02 -9.29 7.14
N ARG A 80 -12.47 -8.89 8.33
CA ARG A 80 -13.83 -8.40 8.57
C ARG A 80 -14.02 -6.93 8.17
N LEU A 81 -13.08 -6.05 8.54
CA LEU A 81 -13.24 -4.60 8.35
C LEU A 81 -12.82 -4.10 6.98
N TRP A 82 -11.87 -4.74 6.30
CA TRP A 82 -11.43 -4.30 4.96
C TRP A 82 -12.56 -4.23 3.94
N PRO A 83 -13.46 -5.23 3.83
CA PRO A 83 -14.63 -5.13 2.96
C PRO A 83 -15.52 -3.92 3.26
N ILE A 84 -15.67 -3.55 4.53
CA ILE A 84 -16.47 -2.38 4.95
C ILE A 84 -15.71 -1.08 4.61
N LEU A 85 -14.43 -1.03 4.94
CA LEU A 85 -13.55 0.12 4.72
C LEU A 85 -13.38 0.46 3.23
N LEU A 86 -13.32 -0.57 2.38
CA LEU A 86 -13.26 -0.45 0.91
C LEU A 86 -14.65 -0.21 0.27
N GLY A 87 -15.72 -0.24 1.06
CA GLY A 87 -17.09 -0.03 0.59
C GLY A 87 -17.66 -1.18 -0.25
N VAL A 88 -17.18 -2.41 -0.03
CA VAL A 88 -17.83 -3.64 -0.50
C VAL A 88 -19.12 -3.87 0.30
N PHE A 89 -19.05 -3.68 1.62
CA PHE A 89 -20.20 -3.71 2.52
C PHE A 89 -20.46 -2.33 3.14
N SER A 90 -21.71 -2.09 3.52
CA SER A 90 -22.07 -0.89 4.29
C SER A 90 -21.76 -1.12 5.78
N PRO A 91 -21.21 -0.15 6.52
CA PRO A 91 -21.03 -0.28 7.97
C PRO A 91 -22.37 -0.43 8.73
N LEU A 92 -23.46 0.04 8.11
CA LEU A 92 -24.83 -0.07 8.64
C LEU A 92 -25.56 -1.34 8.18
N SER A 93 -24.91 -2.18 7.37
CA SER A 93 -25.52 -3.45 6.95
C SER A 93 -25.54 -4.44 8.12
N THR A 94 -26.56 -5.29 8.16
CA THR A 94 -26.64 -6.41 9.12
C THR A 94 -25.73 -7.56 8.69
N SER A 95 -25.43 -8.48 9.61
CA SER A 95 -24.70 -9.72 9.29
C SER A 95 -25.40 -10.53 8.20
N ALA A 96 -26.73 -10.64 8.26
CA ALA A 96 -27.52 -11.34 7.25
C ALA A 96 -27.45 -10.69 5.85
N GLU A 97 -27.44 -9.35 5.79
CA GLU A 97 -27.27 -8.62 4.52
C GLU A 97 -25.88 -8.81 3.93
N ARG A 98 -24.83 -8.82 4.76
CA ARG A 98 -23.45 -9.09 4.31
C ARG A 98 -23.30 -10.51 3.78
N GLU A 99 -23.88 -11.50 4.44
CA GLU A 99 -23.91 -12.88 3.96
C GLU A 99 -24.68 -13.03 2.64
N ALA A 100 -25.81 -12.32 2.48
CA ALA A 100 -26.55 -12.31 1.24
C ALA A 100 -25.74 -11.67 0.08
N GLU A 101 -25.02 -10.59 0.35
CA GLU A 101 -24.14 -9.97 -0.64
C GLU A 101 -22.92 -10.85 -0.97
N LEU A 102 -22.35 -11.55 0.01
CA LEU A 102 -21.29 -12.52 -0.22
C LEU A 102 -21.76 -13.66 -1.14
N ARG A 103 -22.96 -14.20 -0.92
CA ARG A 103 -23.56 -15.19 -1.83
C ARG A 103 -23.72 -14.66 -3.26
N ARG A 104 -24.12 -13.39 -3.42
CA ARG A 104 -24.18 -12.74 -4.74
C ARG A 104 -22.80 -12.58 -5.37
N LEU A 105 -21.76 -12.29 -4.58
CA LEU A 105 -20.38 -12.25 -5.04
C LEU A 105 -19.91 -13.61 -5.54
N HIS A 106 -20.20 -14.70 -4.81
CA HIS A 106 -19.90 -16.07 -5.25
C HIS A 106 -20.60 -16.40 -6.57
N ALA A 107 -21.89 -16.09 -6.70
CA ALA A 107 -22.64 -16.31 -7.93
C ALA A 107 -22.05 -15.54 -9.13
N ARG A 108 -21.70 -14.26 -8.93
CA ARG A 108 -21.02 -13.44 -9.96
C ARG A 108 -19.65 -14.01 -10.32
N GLY A 109 -18.87 -14.47 -9.34
CA GLY A 109 -17.58 -15.12 -9.56
C GLY A 109 -17.71 -16.41 -10.38
N ALA A 110 -18.71 -17.25 -10.05
CA ALA A 110 -19.01 -18.47 -10.80
C ALA A 110 -19.44 -18.16 -12.24
N ALA A 111 -20.30 -17.15 -12.45
CA ALA A 111 -20.72 -16.72 -13.79
C ALA A 111 -19.53 -16.23 -14.64
N ARG A 112 -18.61 -15.45 -14.04
CA ARG A 112 -17.36 -15.02 -14.71
C ARG A 112 -16.48 -16.21 -15.08
N ARG A 113 -16.53 -17.30 -14.30
CA ARG A 113 -15.80 -18.53 -14.63
C ARG A 113 -16.48 -19.35 -15.73
N GLY A 114 -17.80 -19.36 -15.80
CA GLY A 114 -18.55 -20.13 -16.81
C GLY A 114 -18.61 -19.49 -18.20
N GLY A 115 -18.25 -18.21 -18.34
CA GLY A 115 -18.31 -17.47 -19.60
C GLY A 115 -17.17 -17.83 -20.55
N ASP A 116 -17.52 -18.29 -21.75
CA ASP A 116 -16.61 -18.72 -22.81
C ASP A 116 -15.85 -17.52 -23.42
N GLY A 117 -14.85 -16.99 -22.69
CA GLY A 117 -13.96 -15.90 -23.12
C GLY A 117 -12.97 -16.29 -24.23
N ARG A 118 -13.30 -17.31 -25.05
CA ARG A 118 -12.40 -17.95 -26.04
C ARG A 118 -12.29 -17.21 -27.39
N GLY A 119 -13.10 -16.19 -27.67
CA GLY A 119 -12.88 -15.31 -28.83
C GLY A 119 -11.81 -14.24 -28.54
N ALA A 120 -11.23 -13.61 -29.57
CA ALA A 120 -10.20 -12.53 -29.63
C ALA A 120 -9.54 -12.01 -28.33
N ALA A 121 -10.31 -11.77 -27.27
CA ALA A 121 -9.87 -11.71 -25.88
C ALA A 121 -9.03 -12.93 -25.41
N ALA A 122 -9.14 -14.12 -26.01
CA ALA A 122 -8.41 -15.32 -25.59
C ALA A 122 -6.89 -15.23 -25.77
N ALA A 123 -6.43 -14.58 -26.86
CA ALA A 123 -5.00 -14.39 -27.11
C ALA A 123 -4.43 -13.28 -26.22
N ALA A 124 -5.15 -12.16 -26.07
CA ALA A 124 -4.82 -11.10 -25.11
C ALA A 124 -4.85 -11.63 -23.66
N PHE A 125 -5.80 -12.51 -23.36
CA PHE A 125 -5.89 -13.23 -22.11
C PHE A 125 -4.71 -14.18 -21.93
N ALA A 126 -4.31 -14.95 -22.94
CA ALA A 126 -3.17 -15.87 -22.85
C ALA A 126 -1.85 -15.14 -22.54
N GLU A 127 -1.57 -14.02 -23.21
CA GLU A 127 -0.36 -13.23 -22.92
C GLU A 127 -0.44 -12.54 -21.56
N ALA A 128 -1.57 -11.91 -21.22
CA ALA A 128 -1.78 -11.32 -19.89
C ALA A 128 -1.65 -12.39 -18.79
N HIS A 129 -2.18 -13.59 -19.02
CA HIS A 129 -2.13 -14.71 -18.10
C HIS A 129 -0.72 -15.20 -17.86
N ARG A 130 0.12 -15.26 -18.89
CA ARG A 130 1.54 -15.59 -18.75
C ARG A 130 2.27 -14.60 -17.84
N ILE A 131 2.05 -13.30 -18.06
CA ILE A 131 2.67 -12.25 -17.24
C ILE A 131 2.14 -12.32 -15.80
N VAL A 132 0.84 -12.54 -15.62
CA VAL A 132 0.20 -12.76 -14.31
C VAL A 132 0.84 -13.91 -13.55
N VAL A 133 1.08 -15.05 -14.20
CA VAL A 133 1.71 -16.22 -13.55
C VAL A 133 3.12 -15.88 -13.08
N LEU A 134 3.94 -15.29 -13.94
CA LEU A 134 5.32 -14.93 -13.59
C LEU A 134 5.38 -13.89 -12.47
N ASP A 135 4.56 -12.85 -12.55
CA ASP A 135 4.51 -11.81 -11.52
C ASP A 135 3.92 -12.32 -10.21
N ALA A 136 2.92 -13.19 -10.23
CA ALA A 136 2.39 -13.83 -9.03
C ALA A 136 3.46 -14.64 -8.31
N LEU A 137 4.26 -15.42 -9.05
CA LEU A 137 5.39 -16.17 -8.51
C LEU A 137 6.45 -15.24 -7.93
N ARG A 138 6.82 -14.17 -8.65
CA ARG A 138 7.78 -13.17 -8.17
C ARG A 138 7.32 -12.46 -6.90
N SER A 139 6.05 -12.06 -6.83
CA SER A 139 5.48 -11.39 -5.66
C SER A 139 5.39 -12.32 -4.46
N ASP A 140 5.14 -13.62 -4.67
CA ASP A 140 5.10 -14.62 -3.61
C ASP A 140 6.49 -14.91 -3.04
N MET A 141 7.51 -15.08 -3.91
CA MET A 141 8.91 -15.23 -3.49
C MET A 141 9.38 -14.03 -2.65
N ARG A 142 9.01 -12.80 -3.03
CA ARG A 142 9.32 -11.58 -2.25
C ARG A 142 8.61 -11.52 -0.90
N SER A 143 7.47 -12.20 -0.76
CA SER A 143 6.74 -12.32 0.51
C SER A 143 7.37 -13.35 1.45
N CYS A 144 8.08 -14.35 0.93
CA CYS A 144 8.77 -15.37 1.72
C CYS A 144 10.05 -14.86 2.40
N ASP A 145 10.77 -13.91 1.77
CA ASP A 145 12.02 -13.35 2.32
C ASP A 145 11.79 -12.33 3.45
N ARG A 146 10.55 -11.90 3.68
CA ARG A 146 10.16 -10.98 4.75
C ARG A 146 9.07 -11.64 5.60
N ALA A 147 9.50 -12.47 6.55
CA ALA A 147 8.64 -13.32 7.38
C ALA A 147 7.41 -12.60 7.96
N PHE A 148 6.22 -13.03 7.53
CA PHE A 148 4.98 -12.94 8.30
C PHE A 148 4.05 -14.08 7.85
N ASP A 149 3.96 -15.14 8.66
CA ASP A 149 3.01 -16.23 8.52
C ASP A 149 1.97 -16.11 9.66
N PRO A 150 0.74 -15.64 9.37
CA PRO A 150 -0.31 -15.53 10.39
C PRO A 150 -0.99 -16.87 10.71
N GLY A 151 -0.47 -18.01 10.23
CA GLY A 151 -1.09 -19.33 10.40
C GLY A 151 -0.24 -20.42 11.04
N ALA A 152 1.00 -20.16 11.45
CA ALA A 152 1.88 -21.17 12.02
C ALA A 152 1.73 -21.29 13.55
N ASP A 153 0.60 -21.84 14.01
CA ASP A 153 0.62 -22.67 15.22
C ASP A 153 1.19 -24.02 14.80
N LEU A 154 2.51 -24.19 14.91
CA LEU A 154 3.22 -25.48 15.10
C LEU A 154 4.71 -25.18 15.29
N GLU A 155 5.24 -25.65 16.41
CA GLU A 155 6.62 -25.48 16.88
C GLU A 155 7.68 -25.84 15.83
N CYS A 156 8.75 -25.04 15.71
CA CYS A 156 10.13 -25.53 15.80
C CYS A 156 11.19 -24.42 15.89
N VAL A 157 12.13 -24.70 16.80
CA VAL A 157 13.35 -24.02 17.30
C VAL A 157 14.34 -23.59 16.19
N PRO A 158 15.21 -22.56 16.40
CA PRO A 158 15.96 -21.90 15.34
C PRO A 158 17.26 -22.63 14.98
N LEU A 159 17.72 -22.47 13.74
CA LEU A 159 19.10 -22.80 13.35
C LEU A 159 19.71 -21.69 12.49
N ALA A 160 20.89 -21.28 12.92
CA ALA A 160 21.74 -20.25 12.36
C ALA A 160 22.47 -20.68 11.08
N GLY A 161 22.91 -19.68 10.31
CA GLY A 161 24.07 -19.78 9.42
C GLY A 161 23.78 -19.69 7.93
N PHE A 162 24.74 -19.09 7.22
CA PHE A 162 24.90 -18.90 5.76
C PHE A 162 24.31 -17.60 5.23
N ALA A 163 25.09 -16.51 5.24
CA ALA A 163 26.20 -16.15 4.34
C ALA A 163 25.67 -15.47 3.08
N GLU A 164 25.94 -14.16 3.03
CA GLU A 164 25.78 -13.24 1.91
C GLU A 164 26.56 -13.76 0.70
N GLU A 165 25.91 -13.79 -0.47
CA GLU A 165 26.62 -13.68 -1.74
C GLU A 165 25.87 -12.67 -2.62
N ASP A 166 26.59 -11.58 -2.89
CA ASP A 166 26.28 -10.47 -3.77
C ASP A 166 26.18 -10.93 -5.23
N GLU A 167 25.12 -10.53 -5.94
CA GLU A 167 25.22 -10.20 -7.37
C GLU A 167 24.28 -9.02 -7.68
N GLU A 168 24.87 -7.81 -7.65
CA GLU A 168 24.36 -6.63 -8.32
C GLU A 168 24.99 -6.54 -9.72
N GLU A 169 24.19 -6.67 -10.77
CA GLU A 169 24.40 -5.94 -12.03
C GLU A 169 23.11 -5.98 -12.87
N GLY A 170 22.64 -4.82 -13.33
CA GLY A 170 21.51 -4.71 -14.28
C GLY A 170 20.25 -3.96 -13.79
N LEU A 171 20.41 -2.91 -12.98
CA LEU A 171 19.32 -1.99 -12.65
C LEU A 171 18.99 -1.05 -13.84
N LEU A 172 17.69 -0.79 -14.03
CA LEU A 172 17.04 0.31 -14.79
C LEU A 172 16.57 0.11 -16.25
N SER A 173 16.71 -1.06 -16.89
CA SER A 173 16.16 -1.25 -18.26
C SER A 173 14.78 -1.96 -18.35
N ASP A 174 14.34 -2.65 -17.29
CA ASP A 174 13.12 -3.49 -17.34
C ASP A 174 11.82 -2.82 -16.84
N LEU A 175 11.80 -1.48 -16.76
CA LEU A 175 10.59 -0.70 -16.46
C LEU A 175 9.97 -0.03 -17.70
N MET A 176 10.44 -0.37 -18.90
CA MET A 176 9.76 0.01 -20.13
C MET A 176 8.57 -0.92 -20.35
N LEU A 177 7.36 -0.35 -20.35
CA LEU A 177 6.16 -0.92 -20.96
C LEU A 177 6.56 -1.67 -22.25
N VAL A 178 6.46 -3.00 -22.24
CA VAL A 178 6.79 -3.84 -23.40
C VAL A 178 5.89 -3.41 -24.57
N ARG A 179 6.51 -2.79 -25.58
CA ARG A 179 5.87 -2.48 -26.87
C ARG A 179 5.77 -3.76 -27.70
N HIS A 180 4.63 -3.96 -28.36
CA HIS A 180 4.32 -5.13 -29.18
C HIS A 180 5.36 -5.46 -30.26
N GLY A 181 5.58 -6.77 -30.47
CA GLY A 181 6.15 -7.36 -31.69
C GLY A 181 5.28 -8.53 -32.14
N ALA A 182 5.03 -8.62 -33.45
CA ALA A 182 4.12 -9.57 -34.07
C ALA A 182 4.53 -11.04 -33.88
N ALA A 183 3.52 -11.90 -33.91
CA ALA A 183 3.61 -13.35 -33.75
C ALA A 183 4.62 -14.02 -34.69
N GLU A 184 5.46 -14.89 -34.12
CA GLU A 184 6.01 -16.04 -34.84
C GLU A 184 5.85 -17.31 -33.99
N ALA A 185 5.35 -18.36 -34.64
CA ALA A 185 5.05 -19.65 -34.05
C ALA A 185 6.33 -20.46 -33.82
N ALA A 186 6.46 -21.08 -32.64
CA ALA A 186 7.52 -22.05 -32.34
C ALA A 186 6.93 -23.47 -32.14
N PRO A 187 7.66 -24.53 -32.52
CA PRO A 187 7.13 -25.88 -32.65
C PRO A 187 7.20 -26.70 -31.35
N GLU A 188 6.29 -27.67 -31.25
CA GLU A 188 6.23 -28.69 -30.19
C GLU A 188 7.42 -29.67 -30.25
N SER A 189 8.01 -29.99 -29.09
CA SER A 189 8.69 -31.28 -28.89
C SER A 189 8.72 -31.68 -27.40
N ALA A 190 8.65 -32.98 -27.17
CA ALA A 190 8.18 -33.65 -25.95
C ALA A 190 9.16 -33.76 -24.76
N SER A 191 8.54 -33.72 -23.55
CA SER A 191 8.80 -34.24 -22.18
C SER A 191 10.08 -35.04 -21.84
N PRO A 192 10.51 -35.04 -20.55
CA PRO A 192 10.01 -36.11 -19.65
C PRO A 192 9.68 -35.72 -18.18
N ALA A 193 8.56 -36.29 -17.71
CA ALA A 193 8.10 -36.74 -16.37
C ALA A 193 8.36 -35.88 -15.09
N PRO A 194 7.30 -35.34 -14.44
CA PRO A 194 7.40 -34.71 -13.13
C PRO A 194 6.99 -35.65 -11.98
N GLY A 195 7.73 -35.58 -10.87
CA GLY A 195 7.26 -36.07 -9.57
C GLY A 195 5.97 -35.34 -9.18
N ALA A 196 4.92 -36.14 -8.93
CA ALA A 196 3.54 -35.71 -8.80
C ALA A 196 3.35 -34.46 -7.92
N ALA A 197 2.99 -33.35 -8.56
CA ALA A 197 2.29 -32.25 -7.90
C ALA A 197 0.85 -32.69 -7.61
N PRO A 198 0.22 -32.24 -6.51
CA PRO A 198 -1.12 -32.68 -6.13
C PRO A 198 -2.13 -32.38 -7.25
N ALA A 199 -2.97 -33.38 -7.55
CA ALA A 199 -3.74 -33.54 -8.77
C ALA A 199 -5.02 -32.68 -8.88
N ASP A 200 -5.08 -31.47 -8.32
CA ASP A 200 -6.33 -30.69 -8.22
C ASP A 200 -6.19 -29.23 -8.67
N TYR A 201 -5.42 -29.00 -9.74
CA TYR A 201 -5.27 -27.68 -10.36
C TYR A 201 -6.19 -27.45 -11.57
N ASP A 202 -7.09 -28.39 -11.87
CA ASP A 202 -8.06 -28.29 -12.96
C ASP A 202 -9.19 -27.33 -12.57
N GLY A 203 -8.88 -26.04 -12.67
CA GLY A 203 -9.81 -24.95 -12.46
C GLY A 203 -9.65 -23.90 -13.55
N LEU A 204 -10.73 -23.17 -13.83
CA LEU A 204 -10.68 -22.04 -14.75
C LEU A 204 -9.60 -21.03 -14.34
N TRP A 205 -8.88 -20.49 -15.32
CA TRP A 205 -7.69 -19.63 -15.13
C TRP A 205 -6.42 -20.33 -14.64
N CYS A 206 -6.37 -21.67 -14.66
CA CYS A 206 -5.14 -22.44 -14.49
C CYS A 206 -4.71 -23.00 -15.86
N SER A 207 -3.69 -22.41 -16.47
CA SER A 207 -3.18 -22.86 -17.77
C SER A 207 -2.20 -24.02 -17.60
N ALA A 208 -1.90 -24.75 -18.69
CA ALA A 208 -0.82 -25.74 -18.69
C ALA A 208 0.49 -25.12 -18.17
N GLN A 209 0.80 -23.91 -18.63
CA GLN A 209 1.95 -23.14 -18.16
C GLN A 209 1.90 -22.83 -16.66
N THR A 210 0.74 -22.51 -16.09
CA THR A 210 0.59 -22.37 -14.63
C THR A 210 0.97 -23.66 -13.92
N ARG A 211 0.47 -24.81 -14.39
CA ARG A 211 0.79 -26.11 -13.79
C ARG A 211 2.28 -26.44 -13.90
N ASP A 212 2.89 -26.19 -15.06
CA ASP A 212 4.31 -26.46 -15.29
C ASP A 212 5.19 -25.55 -14.40
N ALA A 213 4.89 -24.25 -14.35
CA ALA A 213 5.62 -23.29 -13.54
C ALA A 213 5.51 -23.59 -12.04
N LEU A 214 4.33 -23.98 -11.56
CA LEU A 214 4.13 -24.38 -10.16
C LEU A 214 4.77 -25.73 -9.85
N GLY A 215 4.77 -26.67 -10.81
CA GLY A 215 5.43 -27.97 -10.69
C GLY A 215 6.95 -27.88 -10.57
N ALA A 216 7.55 -26.89 -11.25
CA ALA A 216 8.98 -26.60 -11.22
C ALA A 216 9.47 -25.94 -9.91
N LEU A 217 8.56 -25.53 -9.01
CA LEU A 217 8.93 -24.89 -7.76
C LEU A 217 9.63 -25.85 -6.78
N SER A 218 10.67 -25.32 -6.11
CA SER A 218 11.34 -25.99 -4.98
C SER A 218 10.34 -26.33 -3.86
N PRO A 219 10.59 -27.38 -3.06
CA PRO A 219 9.66 -27.83 -2.01
C PRO A 219 9.20 -26.72 -1.04
N ARG A 220 10.11 -25.83 -0.64
CA ARG A 220 9.80 -24.66 0.21
C ARG A 220 8.74 -23.73 -0.39
N HIS A 221 8.78 -23.51 -1.71
CA HIS A 221 7.85 -22.63 -2.40
C HIS A 221 6.51 -23.31 -2.71
N ARG A 222 6.47 -24.65 -2.70
CA ARG A 222 5.22 -25.41 -2.92
C ARG A 222 4.19 -25.18 -1.82
N LEU A 223 4.62 -24.81 -0.62
CA LEU A 223 3.73 -24.44 0.49
C LEU A 223 2.82 -23.25 0.15
N HIS A 224 3.25 -22.35 -0.73
CA HIS A 224 2.49 -21.15 -1.07
C HIS A 224 1.65 -21.29 -2.34
N VAL A 225 1.73 -22.42 -3.05
CA VAL A 225 0.99 -22.66 -4.30
C VAL A 225 -0.51 -22.37 -4.20
N PRO A 226 -1.25 -22.77 -3.14
CA PRO A 226 -2.66 -22.43 -3.02
C PRO A 226 -2.92 -20.92 -3.06
N ARG A 227 -2.04 -20.14 -2.41
CA ARG A 227 -2.11 -18.67 -2.40
C ARG A 227 -1.73 -18.10 -3.76
N THR A 228 -0.66 -18.58 -4.39
CA THR A 228 -0.25 -18.15 -5.74
C THR A 228 -1.37 -18.37 -6.75
N LEU A 229 -2.07 -19.51 -6.69
CA LEU A 229 -3.20 -19.81 -7.57
C LEU A 229 -4.39 -18.89 -7.35
N ARG A 230 -4.72 -18.58 -6.09
CA ARG A 230 -5.76 -17.59 -5.77
C ARG A 230 -5.38 -16.22 -6.35
N LEU A 231 -4.11 -15.82 -6.25
CA LEU A 231 -3.62 -14.57 -6.84
C LEU A 231 -3.77 -14.55 -8.36
N ILE A 232 -3.36 -15.63 -9.05
CA ILE A 232 -3.52 -15.79 -10.49
C ILE A 232 -4.99 -15.67 -10.89
N ARG A 233 -5.90 -16.36 -10.17
CA ARG A 233 -7.35 -16.33 -10.45
C ARG A 233 -7.96 -14.95 -10.25
N VAL A 234 -7.60 -14.25 -9.18
CA VAL A 234 -8.10 -12.89 -8.90
C VAL A 234 -7.63 -11.90 -9.98
N LEU A 235 -6.35 -11.94 -10.34
CA LEU A 235 -5.79 -11.06 -11.39
C LEU A 235 -6.39 -11.36 -12.76
N SER A 236 -6.53 -12.64 -13.11
CA SER A 236 -7.16 -13.08 -14.37
C SER A 236 -8.61 -12.61 -14.46
N ALA A 237 -9.38 -12.80 -13.37
CA ALA A 237 -10.76 -12.33 -13.30
C ALA A 237 -10.84 -10.80 -13.43
N TYR A 238 -9.86 -10.06 -12.91
CA TYR A 238 -9.85 -8.59 -13.02
C TYR A 238 -9.58 -8.12 -14.44
N ALA A 239 -8.60 -8.73 -15.11
CA ALA A 239 -8.28 -8.40 -16.50
C ALA A 239 -9.49 -8.56 -17.44
N VAL A 240 -10.34 -9.54 -17.19
CA VAL A 240 -11.61 -9.72 -17.91
C VAL A 240 -12.69 -8.74 -17.45
N HIS A 241 -12.69 -8.37 -16.18
CA HIS A 241 -13.67 -7.44 -15.61
C HIS A 241 -13.50 -6.00 -16.15
N ASP A 242 -12.26 -5.55 -16.33
CA ASP A 242 -11.92 -4.20 -16.81
C ASP A 242 -10.94 -4.29 -18.01
N PRO A 243 -11.44 -4.64 -19.21
CA PRO A 243 -10.59 -4.89 -20.38
C PRO A 243 -9.85 -3.66 -20.89
N GLU A 244 -10.33 -2.45 -20.55
CA GLU A 244 -9.62 -1.20 -20.88
C GLU A 244 -8.29 -1.05 -20.13
N THR A 245 -8.22 -1.58 -18.91
CA THR A 245 -6.97 -1.61 -18.12
C THR A 245 -6.25 -2.95 -18.27
N GLY A 246 -7.00 -4.04 -18.37
CA GLY A 246 -6.47 -5.40 -18.45
C GLY A 246 -5.63 -5.76 -17.22
N TYR A 247 -4.48 -6.36 -17.48
CA TYR A 247 -3.43 -6.58 -16.48
C TYR A 247 -2.20 -5.74 -16.82
N CYS A 248 -1.73 -4.98 -15.84
CA CYS A 248 -0.49 -4.23 -15.90
C CYS A 248 0.46 -4.72 -14.80
N GLN A 249 1.75 -4.78 -15.11
CA GLN A 249 2.79 -5.12 -14.14
C GLN A 249 2.72 -4.16 -12.94
N GLY A 250 2.77 -4.73 -11.73
CA GLY A 250 2.55 -4.01 -10.47
C GLY A 250 1.17 -4.25 -9.84
N MET A 251 0.16 -4.65 -10.61
CA MET A 251 -1.14 -5.04 -10.05
C MET A 251 -1.05 -6.27 -9.15
N ALA A 252 -0.12 -7.21 -9.45
CA ALA A 252 0.16 -8.35 -8.59
C ALA A 252 0.66 -7.94 -7.20
N ASP A 253 1.45 -6.86 -7.09
CA ASP A 253 1.93 -6.36 -5.80
C ASP A 253 0.75 -5.91 -4.93
N LEU A 254 -0.26 -5.25 -5.52
CA LEU A 254 -1.48 -4.82 -4.82
C LEU A 254 -2.40 -6.01 -4.49
N ALA A 255 -2.69 -6.86 -5.48
CA ALA A 255 -3.59 -8.00 -5.32
C ALA A 255 -3.05 -9.02 -4.31
N SER A 256 -1.74 -9.23 -4.25
CA SER A 256 -1.12 -10.16 -3.30
C SER A 256 -1.45 -9.83 -1.85
N VAL A 257 -1.54 -8.54 -1.50
CA VAL A 257 -1.90 -8.09 -0.14
C VAL A 257 -3.35 -8.44 0.19
N VAL A 258 -4.26 -8.22 -0.77
CA VAL A 258 -5.68 -8.55 -0.59
C VAL A 258 -5.88 -10.06 -0.46
N VAL A 259 -5.23 -10.86 -1.31
CA VAL A 259 -5.33 -12.33 -1.29
C VAL A 259 -4.76 -12.95 -0.01
N GLN A 260 -3.74 -12.31 0.58
CA GLN A 260 -3.18 -12.69 1.88
C GLN A 260 -4.16 -12.50 3.03
N LEU A 261 -4.88 -11.39 3.04
CA LEU A 261 -5.68 -10.97 4.19
C LEU A 261 -7.15 -11.38 4.10
N VAL A 262 -7.66 -11.59 2.89
CA VAL A 262 -9.04 -12.01 2.64
C VAL A 262 -9.02 -13.44 2.12
N ARG A 263 -9.51 -14.40 2.92
CA ARG A 263 -9.42 -15.84 2.57
C ARG A 263 -10.44 -16.25 1.52
N ASP A 264 -11.62 -15.64 1.52
CA ASP A 264 -12.64 -15.90 0.50
C ASP A 264 -12.24 -15.28 -0.86
N GLU A 265 -12.22 -16.09 -1.92
CA GLU A 265 -11.76 -15.65 -3.25
C GLU A 265 -12.69 -14.60 -3.90
N ALA A 266 -14.01 -14.74 -3.74
CA ALA A 266 -14.95 -13.79 -4.35
C ALA A 266 -14.95 -12.45 -3.62
N LEU A 267 -14.81 -12.49 -2.29
CA LEU A 267 -14.62 -11.30 -1.48
C LEU A 267 -13.26 -10.64 -1.76
N ALA A 268 -12.19 -11.43 -1.88
CA ALA A 268 -10.87 -10.92 -2.24
C ALA A 268 -10.89 -10.22 -3.61
N PHE A 269 -11.57 -10.80 -4.60
CA PHE A 269 -11.81 -10.15 -5.88
C PHE A 269 -12.58 -8.83 -5.73
N ALA A 270 -13.65 -8.81 -4.94
CA ALA A 270 -14.44 -7.60 -4.70
C ALA A 270 -13.62 -6.50 -4.01
N CYS A 271 -12.82 -6.85 -3.01
CA CYS A 271 -11.90 -5.93 -2.34
C CYS A 271 -10.83 -5.41 -3.32
N PHE A 272 -10.21 -6.28 -4.11
CA PHE A 272 -9.22 -5.89 -5.09
C PHE A 272 -9.80 -4.96 -6.16
N GLU A 273 -11.02 -5.22 -6.63
CA GLU A 273 -11.75 -4.34 -7.54
C GLU A 273 -11.93 -2.93 -6.95
N ARG A 274 -12.25 -2.82 -5.65
CA ARG A 274 -12.35 -1.52 -4.96
C ARG A 274 -11.00 -0.83 -4.81
N VAL A 275 -9.92 -1.56 -4.51
CA VAL A 275 -8.56 -1.01 -4.52
C VAL A 275 -8.22 -0.46 -5.91
N MET A 276 -8.52 -1.23 -6.95
CA MET A 276 -8.28 -0.81 -8.32
C MET A 276 -9.14 0.37 -8.74
N ARG A 277 -10.38 0.56 -8.30
CA ARG A 277 -11.14 1.80 -8.61
C ARG A 277 -10.40 3.07 -8.24
N SER A 278 -9.67 3.05 -7.12
CA SER A 278 -8.85 4.19 -6.67
C SER A 278 -7.51 4.28 -7.41
N ALA A 279 -6.90 3.13 -7.71
CA ALA A 279 -5.57 3.06 -8.34
C ALA A 279 -5.59 2.98 -9.88
N ARG A 280 -6.75 2.80 -10.52
CA ARG A 280 -6.90 2.48 -11.96
C ARG A 280 -6.19 3.49 -12.85
N ALA A 281 -6.24 4.78 -12.49
CA ALA A 281 -5.57 5.83 -13.25
C ALA A 281 -4.05 5.61 -13.37
N ASN A 282 -3.42 4.97 -12.37
CA ASN A 282 -1.98 4.69 -12.35
C ASN A 282 -1.59 3.62 -13.38
N PHE A 283 -2.52 2.76 -13.80
CA PHE A 283 -2.28 1.62 -14.68
C PHE A 283 -2.75 1.84 -16.12
N ARG A 284 -3.19 3.05 -16.46
CA ARG A 284 -3.57 3.38 -17.84
C ARG A 284 -2.36 3.31 -18.77
N HIS A 285 -2.55 2.73 -19.95
CA HIS A 285 -1.50 2.59 -20.97
C HIS A 285 -0.94 3.92 -21.50
N ASP A 286 -1.68 5.03 -21.35
CA ASP A 286 -1.25 6.36 -21.81
C ASP A 286 -0.43 7.14 -20.76
N GLU A 287 -0.15 6.54 -19.60
CA GLU A 287 0.60 7.12 -18.47
C GLU A 287 0.03 8.44 -17.91
N ARG A 288 -1.11 8.93 -18.41
CA ARG A 288 -1.64 10.25 -18.03
C ARG A 288 -1.98 10.31 -16.55
N GLY A 289 -2.56 9.24 -16.02
CA GLY A 289 -2.95 9.18 -14.61
C GLY A 289 -1.74 9.20 -13.67
N ILE A 290 -0.72 8.38 -13.94
CA ILE A 290 0.50 8.37 -13.12
C ILE A 290 1.28 9.70 -13.21
N ARG A 291 1.39 10.30 -14.40
CA ARG A 291 1.99 11.63 -14.57
C ARG A 291 1.23 12.72 -13.81
N GLN A 292 -0.10 12.66 -13.79
CA GLN A 292 -0.92 13.58 -13.01
C GLN A 292 -0.68 13.40 -11.50
N GLN A 293 -0.57 12.16 -11.01
CA GLN A 293 -0.25 11.90 -9.59
C GLN A 293 1.15 12.44 -9.22
N LEU A 294 2.15 12.26 -10.09
CA LEU A 294 3.51 12.76 -9.88
C LEU A 294 3.56 14.30 -9.92
N ALA A 295 2.80 14.94 -10.81
CA ALA A 295 2.65 16.39 -10.83
C ALA A 295 2.00 16.91 -9.54
N ARG A 296 0.97 16.21 -9.02
CA ARG A 296 0.39 16.53 -7.70
C ARG A 296 1.41 16.35 -6.57
N LEU A 297 2.21 15.29 -6.60
CA LEU A 297 3.28 15.07 -5.64
C LEU A 297 4.32 16.20 -5.67
N ALA A 298 4.76 16.61 -6.86
CA ALA A 298 5.68 17.73 -7.05
C ALA A 298 5.12 19.03 -6.47
N ALA A 299 3.83 19.33 -6.71
CA ALA A 299 3.15 20.48 -6.12
C ALA A 299 3.13 20.41 -4.58
N ILE A 300 2.83 19.23 -4.02
CA ILE A 300 2.84 19.03 -2.56
C ILE A 300 4.23 19.30 -1.96
N VAL A 301 5.30 18.83 -2.62
CA VAL A 301 6.68 19.07 -2.18
C VAL A 301 7.03 20.56 -2.29
N ALA A 302 6.63 21.23 -3.39
CA ALA A 302 6.85 22.67 -3.58
C ALA A 302 6.16 23.51 -2.49
N ASP A 303 4.93 23.16 -2.14
CA ASP A 303 4.12 23.88 -1.14
C ASP A 303 4.63 23.66 0.29
N THR A 304 5.22 22.51 0.59
CA THR A 304 5.64 22.15 1.95
C THR A 304 7.12 22.38 2.22
N GLU A 305 7.98 22.35 1.19
CA GLU A 305 9.43 22.49 1.35
C GLU A 305 10.06 23.11 0.09
N GLN A 306 9.97 24.44 -0.01
CA GLN A 306 10.38 25.19 -1.21
C GLN A 306 11.88 25.04 -1.53
N GLU A 307 12.76 24.98 -0.53
CA GLU A 307 14.21 24.81 -0.73
C GLU A 307 14.52 23.44 -1.37
N LEU A 308 13.86 22.38 -0.89
CA LEU A 308 14.01 21.04 -1.44
C LEU A 308 13.53 20.98 -2.88
N TYR A 309 12.36 21.55 -3.16
CA TYR A 309 11.81 21.59 -4.52
C TYR A 309 12.72 22.36 -5.49
N ALA A 310 13.26 23.51 -5.06
CA ALA A 310 14.20 24.28 -5.86
C ALA A 310 15.47 23.46 -6.17
N ARG A 311 15.98 22.69 -5.20
CA ARG A 311 17.11 21.77 -5.45
C ARG A 311 16.74 20.68 -6.46
N LEU A 312 15.58 20.02 -6.30
CA LEU A 312 15.12 19.00 -7.23
C LEU A 312 14.99 19.57 -8.65
N ALA A 313 14.50 20.80 -8.81
CA ALA A 313 14.45 21.48 -10.09
C ALA A 313 15.85 21.73 -10.69
N ALA A 314 16.80 22.20 -9.88
CA ALA A 314 18.19 22.39 -10.31
C ALA A 314 18.87 21.06 -10.71
N LEU A 315 18.44 19.93 -10.14
CA LEU A 315 18.92 18.58 -10.46
C LEU A 315 18.18 17.94 -11.65
N GLY A 316 17.19 18.60 -12.25
CA GLY A 316 16.36 18.04 -13.33
C GLY A 316 15.32 17.01 -12.87
N ALA A 317 15.02 16.94 -11.57
CA ALA A 317 14.16 15.94 -10.94
C ALA A 317 12.84 16.53 -10.38
N ALA A 318 12.41 17.71 -10.85
CA ALA A 318 11.20 18.39 -10.34
C ALA A 318 9.89 17.67 -10.69
N ASP A 319 9.88 16.80 -11.70
CA ASP A 319 8.71 16.00 -12.10
C ASP A 319 8.46 14.79 -11.19
N CYS A 320 9.33 14.57 -10.20
CA CYS A 320 9.28 13.48 -9.24
C CYS A 320 9.28 12.08 -9.86
N MET A 321 9.82 11.88 -11.08
CA MET A 321 9.85 10.55 -11.71
C MET A 321 10.60 9.49 -10.88
N PHE A 322 11.51 9.90 -9.99
CA PHE A 322 12.14 9.00 -9.02
C PHE A 322 11.17 8.35 -8.02
N ALA A 323 9.98 8.93 -7.82
CA ALA A 323 8.92 8.40 -6.98
C ALA A 323 7.88 7.57 -7.76
N TYR A 324 8.08 7.33 -9.06
CA TYR A 324 7.13 6.60 -9.92
C TYR A 324 6.68 5.28 -9.30
N ARG A 325 7.65 4.46 -8.85
CA ARG A 325 7.39 3.16 -8.23
C ARG A 325 6.55 3.28 -6.95
N MET A 326 6.85 4.26 -6.11
CA MET A 326 6.12 4.51 -4.87
C MET A 326 4.65 4.83 -5.13
N VAL A 327 4.38 5.63 -6.17
CA VAL A 327 3.02 6.05 -6.52
C VAL A 327 2.25 4.93 -7.22
N VAL A 328 2.87 4.26 -8.20
CA VAL A 328 2.16 3.28 -9.04
C VAL A 328 1.70 2.05 -8.24
N VAL A 329 2.54 1.54 -7.32
CA VAL A 329 2.20 0.39 -6.44
C VAL A 329 1.97 0.80 -4.98
N LEU A 330 1.63 2.06 -4.72
CA LEU A 330 1.19 2.56 -3.41
C LEU A 330 2.15 2.16 -2.25
N LEU A 331 3.45 2.41 -2.42
CA LEU A 331 4.54 2.12 -1.47
C LEU A 331 4.79 0.64 -1.16
N ARG A 332 4.14 -0.30 -1.86
CA ARG A 332 4.24 -1.73 -1.56
C ARG A 332 5.68 -2.26 -1.68
N ARG A 333 6.53 -1.64 -2.49
CA ARG A 333 7.93 -2.10 -2.68
C ARG A 333 8.91 -1.43 -1.72
N GLU A 334 8.50 -0.34 -1.10
CA GLU A 334 9.31 0.52 -0.25
C GLU A 334 9.11 0.24 1.23
N LEU A 335 7.90 -0.22 1.60
CA LEU A 335 7.55 -0.51 2.98
C LEU A 335 7.42 -2.03 3.24
N PRO A 336 7.75 -2.50 4.45
CA PRO A 336 7.30 -3.79 4.97
C PRO A 336 5.79 -3.94 4.92
N LEU A 337 5.30 -5.20 4.94
CA LEU A 337 3.87 -5.47 4.83
C LEU A 337 3.07 -4.74 5.92
N GLU A 338 3.44 -4.87 7.20
CA GLU A 338 2.68 -4.24 8.28
C GLU A 338 2.55 -2.72 8.10
N GLU A 339 3.65 -2.05 7.76
CA GLU A 339 3.70 -0.60 7.58
C GLU A 339 2.87 -0.13 6.38
N VAL A 340 2.91 -0.84 5.25
CA VAL A 340 2.08 -0.46 4.09
C VAL A 340 0.59 -0.62 4.39
N LEU A 341 0.20 -1.62 5.20
CA LEU A 341 -1.20 -1.78 5.62
C LEU A 341 -1.68 -0.55 6.39
N LEU A 342 -0.88 0.01 7.31
CA LEU A 342 -1.23 1.22 8.03
C LEU A 342 -1.44 2.43 7.10
N VAL A 343 -0.61 2.59 6.06
CA VAL A 343 -0.78 3.68 5.08
C VAL A 343 -2.08 3.51 4.30
N TRP A 344 -2.36 2.30 3.82
CA TRP A 344 -3.56 2.01 3.04
C TRP A 344 -4.83 2.14 3.87
N GLU A 345 -4.84 1.58 5.07
CA GLU A 345 -5.96 1.67 6.01
C GLU A 345 -6.25 3.13 6.39
N ALA A 346 -5.21 3.94 6.62
CA ALA A 346 -5.38 5.36 6.88
C ALA A 346 -5.94 6.11 5.66
N ALA A 347 -5.44 5.83 4.46
CA ALA A 347 -5.93 6.43 3.22
C ALA A 347 -7.41 6.09 2.97
N TRP A 348 -7.80 4.82 3.10
CA TRP A 348 -9.18 4.39 2.94
C TRP A 348 -10.08 4.95 4.03
N ALA A 349 -9.61 5.03 5.28
CA ALA A 349 -10.37 5.60 6.37
C ALA A 349 -10.59 7.11 6.22
N HIS A 350 -9.61 7.82 5.68
CA HIS A 350 -9.79 9.22 5.25
C HIS A 350 -10.81 9.33 4.13
N ALA A 351 -10.74 8.46 3.12
CA ALA A 351 -11.69 8.45 2.01
C ALA A 351 -13.14 8.16 2.46
N ALA A 352 -13.31 7.22 3.39
CA ALA A 352 -14.61 6.80 3.96
C ALA A 352 -15.20 7.82 4.96
N ALA A 353 -14.36 8.64 5.60
CA ALA A 353 -14.82 9.67 6.53
C ALA A 353 -15.37 10.94 5.83
N ARG A 354 -15.26 11.03 4.49
CA ARG A 354 -15.67 12.24 3.75
C ARG A 354 -17.19 12.42 3.76
N PRO A 355 -17.69 13.67 3.88
CA PRO A 355 -19.12 13.95 3.70
C PRO A 355 -19.58 13.50 2.31
N GLY A 356 -20.65 12.71 2.24
CA GLY A 356 -21.15 12.16 0.98
C GLY A 356 -20.41 10.91 0.48
N ALA A 357 -19.32 10.48 1.13
CA ALA A 357 -18.78 9.14 1.00
C ALA A 357 -19.70 8.17 1.75
N ALA A 358 -20.91 7.98 1.21
CA ALA A 358 -21.84 6.92 1.53
C ALA A 358 -21.95 6.54 3.02
N ASP A 359 -22.88 7.15 3.75
CA ASP A 359 -23.59 6.47 4.85
C ASP A 359 -24.48 5.33 4.25
N GLY A 360 -23.89 4.45 3.43
CA GLY A 360 -24.59 3.56 2.49
C GLY A 360 -25.09 4.30 1.24
N VAL A 361 -24.47 4.09 0.08
CA VAL A 361 -24.98 4.58 -1.22
C VAL A 361 -25.78 3.46 -1.89
N PRO A 362 -26.86 3.79 -2.63
CA PRO A 362 -27.75 2.80 -3.24
C PRO A 362 -26.96 1.84 -4.11
N LEU A 363 -27.36 0.57 -4.07
CA LEU A 363 -27.01 -0.43 -5.07
C LEU A 363 -27.05 0.24 -6.45
N ALA A 364 -25.93 0.21 -7.18
CA ALA A 364 -25.87 0.79 -8.52
C ALA A 364 -27.06 0.27 -9.35
N PRO A 365 -27.81 1.12 -10.05
CA PRO A 365 -28.85 0.64 -10.94
C PRO A 365 -28.19 -0.22 -12.04
N PRO A 366 -28.89 -1.27 -12.53
CA PRO A 366 -28.38 -2.13 -13.58
C PRO A 366 -27.95 -1.31 -14.80
N PRO A 367 -26.94 -1.77 -15.56
CA PRO A 367 -26.41 -1.03 -16.70
C PRO A 367 -27.52 -0.79 -17.73
N GLY A 368 -27.76 0.47 -18.09
CA GLY A 368 -28.70 0.82 -19.19
C GLY A 368 -29.44 2.16 -19.12
N LEU A 369 -29.32 2.98 -18.06
CA LEU A 369 -30.02 4.27 -17.97
C LEU A 369 -29.06 5.48 -17.90
N PRO A 370 -29.38 6.60 -18.59
CA PRO A 370 -28.52 7.77 -18.68
C PRO A 370 -28.38 8.49 -17.34
N ARG A 371 -27.13 8.84 -16.99
CA ARG A 371 -26.77 9.60 -15.78
C ARG A 371 -27.34 11.02 -15.86
N LYS A 372 -28.07 11.48 -14.84
CA LYS A 372 -28.35 12.92 -14.66
C LYS A 372 -27.06 13.62 -14.19
N PRO A 373 -26.73 14.81 -14.72
CA PRO A 373 -25.58 15.58 -14.26
C PRO A 373 -25.82 16.06 -12.82
N SER A 374 -24.91 15.67 -11.93
CA SER A 374 -24.82 16.19 -10.56
C SER A 374 -24.32 17.64 -10.57
N PRO A 375 -24.78 18.51 -9.65
CA PRO A 375 -24.30 19.89 -9.56
C PRO A 375 -22.80 19.96 -9.18
N PRO A 376 -22.07 20.99 -9.62
CA PRO A 376 -20.64 21.13 -9.32
C PRO A 376 -20.44 21.48 -7.84
N ALA A 377 -19.68 20.63 -7.14
CA ALA A 377 -19.17 20.88 -5.79
C ALA A 377 -17.74 21.49 -5.89
N PRO A 378 -17.25 22.25 -4.89
CA PRO A 378 -16.12 23.17 -5.04
C PRO A 378 -14.84 22.48 -5.51
N ASP A 379 -14.13 23.16 -6.41
CA ASP A 379 -13.15 22.66 -7.39
C ASP A 379 -11.80 22.14 -6.86
N ALA A 380 -11.72 21.66 -5.61
CA ALA A 380 -10.50 21.05 -5.07
C ALA A 380 -10.70 19.54 -4.88
N GLU A 381 -9.99 18.73 -5.67
CA GLU A 381 -9.86 17.30 -5.39
C GLU A 381 -9.33 17.12 -3.95
N PRO A 382 -9.93 16.21 -3.15
CA PRO A 382 -9.49 16.01 -1.77
C PRO A 382 -8.05 15.51 -1.73
N PRO A 383 -7.28 15.85 -0.68
CA PRO A 383 -5.90 15.42 -0.56
C PRO A 383 -5.80 13.90 -0.55
N ASP A 384 -4.79 13.35 -1.24
CA ASP A 384 -4.49 11.92 -1.25
C ASP A 384 -3.46 11.61 -0.14
N PHE A 385 -3.85 10.84 0.87
CA PHE A 385 -2.97 10.52 2.00
C PHE A 385 -1.71 9.75 1.58
N VAL A 386 -1.77 8.89 0.56
CA VAL A 386 -0.60 8.17 0.06
C VAL A 386 0.41 9.15 -0.53
N LEU A 387 -0.06 10.14 -1.31
CA LEU A 387 0.83 11.20 -1.82
C LEU A 387 1.41 12.07 -0.70
N GLN A 388 0.62 12.40 0.33
CA GLN A 388 1.13 13.13 1.50
C GLN A 388 2.23 12.33 2.23
N PHE A 389 2.08 11.01 2.33
CA PHE A 389 3.10 10.14 2.89
C PHE A 389 4.36 10.10 2.03
N ILE A 390 4.22 9.95 0.71
CA ILE A 390 5.36 9.97 -0.22
C ILE A 390 6.10 11.32 -0.14
N ALA A 391 5.37 12.44 -0.11
CA ALA A 391 5.98 13.77 0.06
C ALA A 391 6.75 13.88 1.37
N ALA A 392 6.20 13.38 2.48
CA ALA A 392 6.90 13.34 3.76
C ALA A 392 8.17 12.47 3.71
N ALA A 393 8.12 11.32 3.01
CA ALA A 393 9.28 10.46 2.81
C ALA A 393 10.38 11.17 2.00
N ILE A 394 10.00 11.92 0.96
CA ILE A 394 10.93 12.73 0.15
C ILE A 394 11.62 13.79 1.00
N ARG A 395 10.86 14.51 1.84
CA ARG A 395 11.45 15.48 2.78
C ARG A 395 12.36 14.84 3.81
N GLY A 396 12.08 13.59 4.21
CA GLY A 396 12.96 12.82 5.08
C GLY A 396 14.38 12.68 4.52
N GLN A 397 14.53 12.73 3.19
CA GLN A 397 15.82 12.66 2.48
C GLN A 397 16.38 14.04 2.10
N LYS A 398 15.83 15.14 2.65
CA LYS A 398 16.21 16.52 2.29
C LYS A 398 17.72 16.72 2.38
N ARG A 399 18.36 16.26 3.46
CA ARG A 399 19.79 16.48 3.68
C ARG A 399 20.63 15.79 2.60
N GLU A 400 20.33 14.55 2.29
CA GLU A 400 21.02 13.74 1.28
C GLU A 400 20.82 14.34 -0.12
N ILE A 401 19.62 14.80 -0.46
CA ILE A 401 19.34 15.46 -1.75
C ILE A 401 20.11 16.79 -1.89
N LEU A 402 20.20 17.58 -0.82
CA LEU A 402 20.92 18.86 -0.83
C LEU A 402 22.44 18.67 -0.89
N THR A 403 22.98 17.61 -0.27
CA THR A 403 24.43 17.46 -0.04
C THR A 403 25.12 16.46 -0.96
N GLN A 404 24.43 15.40 -1.39
CA GLN A 404 25.03 14.25 -2.08
C GLN A 404 24.57 14.07 -3.53
N CYS A 405 23.46 14.69 -3.93
CA CYS A 405 22.95 14.57 -5.30
C CYS A 405 23.49 15.69 -6.20
N HIS A 406 24.03 15.32 -7.36
CA HIS A 406 24.58 16.23 -8.37
C HIS A 406 23.83 16.17 -9.72
N GLY A 407 22.99 15.17 -9.93
CA GLY A 407 22.06 15.11 -11.06
C GLY A 407 20.86 14.20 -10.78
N THR A 408 20.02 14.02 -11.80
CA THR A 408 18.80 13.20 -11.73
C THR A 408 19.11 11.73 -11.37
N ASP A 409 20.21 11.18 -11.88
CA ASP A 409 20.61 9.79 -11.63
C ASP A 409 20.95 9.52 -10.16
N ASP A 410 21.54 10.49 -9.46
CA ASP A 410 21.82 10.36 -8.02
C ASP A 410 20.54 10.30 -7.21
N VAL A 411 19.55 11.12 -7.58
CA VAL A 411 18.22 11.10 -6.96
C VAL A 411 17.54 9.75 -7.20
N LEU A 412 17.60 9.22 -8.43
CA LEU A 412 17.05 7.90 -8.76
C LEU A 412 17.71 6.78 -7.94
N ARG A 413 19.04 6.81 -7.79
CA ARG A 413 19.78 5.84 -6.98
C ARG A 413 19.39 5.93 -5.50
N LEU A 414 19.34 7.13 -4.94
CA LEU A 414 18.91 7.36 -3.57
C LEU A 414 17.52 6.77 -3.30
N PHE A 415 16.55 7.04 -4.19
CA PHE A 415 15.17 6.58 -4.00
C PHE A 415 14.95 5.10 -4.35
N SER A 416 15.85 4.48 -5.10
CA SER A 416 15.81 3.05 -5.38
C SER A 416 15.98 2.20 -4.11
N ARG A 417 16.77 2.71 -3.14
CA ARG A 417 17.09 2.06 -1.84
C ARG A 417 16.72 2.94 -0.64
N VAL A 418 15.68 3.78 -0.79
CA VAL A 418 15.30 4.70 0.27
C VAL A 418 14.99 3.96 1.57
N GLN A 419 15.50 4.47 2.68
CA GLN A 419 15.11 4.03 4.01
C GLN A 419 14.11 5.05 4.57
N ILE A 420 12.91 4.59 4.88
CA ILE A 420 11.83 5.42 5.40
C ILE A 420 11.72 5.17 6.90
N ASP A 421 11.95 6.20 7.72
CA ASP A 421 11.53 6.16 9.13
C ASP A 421 9.99 6.26 9.15
N PHE A 422 9.35 5.10 9.22
CA PHE A 422 7.91 4.98 9.04
C PHE A 422 7.12 5.88 9.98
N TRP A 423 7.34 5.80 11.29
CA TRP A 423 6.48 6.50 12.25
C TRP A 423 6.68 8.01 12.23
N VAL A 424 7.91 8.47 12.00
CA VAL A 424 8.19 9.90 11.79
C VAL A 424 7.48 10.37 10.52
N THR A 425 7.63 9.64 9.43
CA THR A 425 6.99 9.95 8.14
C THR A 425 5.47 9.94 8.23
N PHE A 426 4.89 8.94 8.91
CA PHE A 426 3.45 8.77 9.07
C PHE A 426 2.82 9.92 9.87
N VAL A 427 3.44 10.33 10.99
CA VAL A 427 2.97 11.48 11.78
C VAL A 427 3.08 12.78 10.99
N GLN A 428 4.15 12.96 10.22
CA GLN A 428 4.29 14.11 9.34
C GLN A 428 3.20 14.14 8.25
N ALA A 429 2.95 13.00 7.61
CA ALA A 429 1.91 12.84 6.60
C ALA A 429 0.52 13.17 7.16
N GLN A 430 0.21 12.75 8.39
CA GLN A 430 -1.05 13.10 9.06
C GLN A 430 -1.19 14.59 9.34
N LYS A 431 -0.13 15.24 9.84
CA LYS A 431 -0.13 16.69 10.07
C LYS A 431 -0.37 17.44 8.76
N GLN A 432 0.32 17.03 7.71
CA GLN A 432 0.22 17.62 6.38
C GLN A 432 -1.16 17.41 5.77
N TYR A 433 -1.67 16.18 5.76
CA TYR A 433 -3.01 15.85 5.28
C TYR A 433 -4.08 16.70 5.97
N LYS A 434 -3.98 16.88 7.30
CA LYS A 434 -4.88 17.74 8.06
C LYS A 434 -4.79 19.20 7.60
N ALA A 435 -3.58 19.74 7.41
CA ALA A 435 -3.38 21.10 6.93
C ALA A 435 -4.02 21.32 5.55
N TYR A 436 -3.80 20.41 4.60
CA TYR A 436 -4.43 20.44 3.28
C TYR A 436 -5.96 20.33 3.34
N SER A 437 -6.49 19.52 4.25
CA SER A 437 -7.94 19.33 4.41
C SER A 437 -8.64 20.55 5.02
N THR A 438 -7.92 21.40 5.77
CA THR A 438 -8.47 22.60 6.43
C THR A 438 -8.30 23.91 5.62
N GLY A 439 -7.71 23.84 4.42
CA GLY A 439 -7.48 24.98 3.53
C GLY A 439 -6.11 25.67 3.70
N PRO A 440 -5.74 26.55 2.75
CA PRO A 440 -4.37 27.04 2.54
C PRO A 440 -3.77 27.84 3.71
N SER A 441 -4.59 28.36 4.65
CA SER A 441 -4.10 29.09 5.83
C SER A 441 -3.29 28.24 6.81
N SER A 442 -3.36 26.90 6.74
CA SER A 442 -2.65 25.99 7.65
C SER A 442 -1.28 25.50 7.14
N LEU A 443 -0.94 25.70 5.86
CA LEU A 443 0.31 25.18 5.27
C LEU A 443 1.56 25.87 5.82
N ARG A 444 1.46 27.18 6.11
CA ARG A 444 2.55 27.99 6.70
C ARG A 444 2.89 27.67 8.16
N ALA A 445 2.08 26.83 8.83
CA ALA A 445 2.30 26.44 10.22
C ALA A 445 2.98 25.06 10.36
N VAL A 446 3.21 24.36 9.24
CA VAL A 446 3.82 23.02 9.21
C VAL A 446 5.30 23.08 8.78
N SER A 447 5.70 24.12 8.04
CA SER A 447 7.11 24.52 7.83
C SER A 447 7.70 25.09 9.11
#